data_AF-A0A413QQ53-F1
#
_entry.id   AF-A0A413QQ53-F1
#
_cell.length_a   1.000
_cell.length_b   1.000
_cell.length_c   1.000
_cell.angle_alpha   90.00
_cell.angle_beta   90.00
_cell.angle_gamma   90.00
#
_symmetry.space_group_name_H-M   'P 1'
#
loop_
_entity.id
_entity.type
_entity.pdbx_description
1 polymer ?
#
loop_
_entity_poly.entity_id
_entity_poly.type
_entity_poly.pdbx_seq_one_letter_code
_entity_poly.pdbx_strand_id
1 'polypeptide(L)'
;MLADARRVSSRNLGVRQNTAGDGLEIVMTNRPDFEAITVGPDGGDPAHKITIGQQDNQADNPNPAKGNYIKGLDNTQWDAGNVVADRAATEGQLSQAITDISGKDKGGFGLADEAGGTVKKDLGQTVTVKGDGKNIETKVNGDALEVSLKKDVVLGDDGSLKAGNTTINGDGVETNKVKVGDITITQNGINGGAKQITNIASGINGKKYADAGDNNAASIGDVKQLAKNEAKASEAKSGKNITVNDDHTVNLNDDIILGNDSNKQVAINGSNGQVVIGSGDSAMTLGKQANTAGDSNPENGNYLNGLDNKKWDGEHIQSGRAATEDQLKTVSDKVNSGRKFQGDDGKDVTVDLGKTLNIKGGATAVSDANNVGIVRGDDNTLNVRLAKDLKGLDSVTTGNTTINNSGLTVKGDDNHKDITIQQGNVNMGGNKITGVAPGAVTPDSTDAVNGSQLYAAGQAIS
;
A
#
# COMPACT_ATOMS: atom_id res chain seq x y z
N MET A 1 -33.36 109.06 111.43
CA MET A 1 -33.58 109.21 109.97
C MET A 1 -35.01 108.79 109.70
N LEU A 2 -35.88 109.76 109.37
CA LEU A 2 -37.26 109.48 108.95
C LEU A 2 -37.24 108.56 107.73
N ALA A 3 -38.12 107.56 107.71
CA ALA A 3 -38.31 106.69 106.56
C ALA A 3 -38.78 107.51 105.35
N ASP A 4 -38.06 107.41 104.23
CA ASP A 4 -38.39 108.02 102.95
C ASP A 4 -39.34 107.10 102.19
N ALA A 5 -40.49 107.63 101.76
CA ALA A 5 -41.56 106.92 101.06
C ALA A 5 -41.13 106.26 99.72
N ARG A 6 -39.88 106.44 99.27
CA ARG A 6 -39.39 105.92 97.97
C ARG A 6 -38.21 104.95 98.04
N ARG A 7 -37.61 104.70 99.21
CA ARG A 7 -36.39 103.88 99.31
C ARG A 7 -36.61 102.60 100.11
N VAL A 8 -36.77 101.50 99.39
CA VAL A 8 -36.62 100.12 99.89
C VAL A 8 -35.12 99.77 99.96
N SER A 9 -34.72 98.98 100.96
CA SER A 9 -33.37 98.39 101.11
C SER A 9 -32.75 97.87 99.80
N SER A 10 -31.43 97.97 99.66
CA SER A 10 -30.66 97.46 98.50
C SER A 10 -30.46 95.93 98.48
N ARG A 11 -30.93 95.21 99.51
CA ARG A 11 -30.93 93.72 99.56
C ARG A 11 -32.35 93.18 99.32
N ASN A 12 -32.54 91.86 99.42
CA ASN A 12 -33.78 91.18 99.02
C ASN A 12 -35.05 91.65 99.74
N LEU A 13 -35.00 91.92 101.04
CA LEU A 13 -36.13 92.46 101.81
C LEU A 13 -35.82 93.88 102.29
N GLY A 14 -36.80 94.76 102.16
CA GLY A 14 -36.78 96.07 102.79
C GLY A 14 -38.15 96.42 103.37
N VAL A 15 -38.17 97.44 104.22
CA VAL A 15 -39.40 98.01 104.76
C VAL A 15 -39.57 99.39 104.12
N ARG A 16 -40.70 99.63 103.48
CA ARG A 16 -41.12 100.97 103.06
C ARG A 16 -42.40 101.34 103.79
N GLN A 17 -42.72 102.62 103.82
CA GLN A 17 -44.01 103.05 104.32
C GLN A 17 -45.11 102.52 103.39
N ASN A 18 -46.17 101.97 103.96
CA ASN A 18 -47.32 101.51 103.18
C ASN A 18 -47.95 102.72 102.45
N THR A 19 -48.75 102.45 101.42
CA THR A 19 -49.31 103.53 100.58
C THR A 19 -50.19 104.52 101.36
N ALA A 20 -50.77 104.08 102.49
CA ALA A 20 -51.60 104.89 103.38
C ALA A 20 -50.79 105.80 104.33
N GLY A 21 -49.46 105.61 104.44
CA GLY A 21 -48.59 106.41 105.28
C GLY A 21 -48.68 106.14 106.79
N ASP A 22 -49.54 105.21 107.22
CA ASP A 22 -49.80 104.89 108.63
C ASP A 22 -49.05 103.64 109.13
N GLY A 23 -48.39 102.90 108.24
CA GLY A 23 -47.66 101.68 108.58
C GLY A 23 -46.43 101.47 107.71
N LEU A 24 -45.66 100.45 108.06
CA LEU A 24 -44.56 99.95 107.22
C LEU A 24 -45.01 98.64 106.55
N GLU A 25 -44.76 98.48 105.26
CA GLU A 25 -44.91 97.21 104.56
C GLU A 25 -43.54 96.62 104.21
N ILE A 26 -43.46 95.29 104.35
CA ILE A 26 -42.29 94.53 103.89
C ILE A 26 -42.45 94.32 102.39
N VAL A 27 -41.44 94.71 101.64
CA VAL A 27 -41.38 94.54 100.18
C VAL A 27 -40.11 93.82 99.79
N MET A 28 -40.24 92.96 98.79
CA MET A 28 -39.12 92.25 98.17
C MET A 28 -38.73 92.95 96.86
N THR A 29 -37.44 92.93 96.52
CA THR A 29 -36.98 93.47 95.23
C THR A 29 -37.55 92.63 94.07
N ASN A 30 -37.76 93.25 92.90
CA ASN A 30 -38.30 92.53 91.72
C ASN A 30 -37.35 91.43 91.19
N ARG A 31 -36.07 91.48 91.58
CA ARG A 31 -35.04 90.49 91.28
C ARG A 31 -34.28 90.21 92.57
N PRO A 32 -34.85 89.44 93.50
CA PRO A 32 -34.14 89.07 94.70
C PRO A 32 -32.98 88.15 94.30
N ASP A 33 -31.80 88.42 94.85
CA ASP A 33 -30.60 87.63 94.60
C ASP A 33 -30.39 86.70 95.80
N PHE A 34 -30.68 85.42 95.60
CA PHE A 34 -30.53 84.41 96.63
C PHE A 34 -29.31 83.56 96.32
N GLU A 35 -28.43 83.39 97.31
CA GLU A 35 -27.34 82.42 97.23
C GLU A 35 -27.91 81.01 97.07
N ALA A 36 -28.95 80.66 97.85
CA ALA A 36 -29.76 79.46 97.66
C ALA A 36 -31.20 79.70 98.10
N ILE A 37 -32.14 79.02 97.44
CA ILE A 37 -33.56 78.98 97.81
C ILE A 37 -33.92 77.51 98.05
N THR A 38 -34.50 77.21 99.21
CA THR A 38 -35.11 75.90 99.49
C THR A 38 -36.62 76.05 99.52
N VAL A 39 -37.32 75.28 98.70
CA VAL A 39 -38.79 75.27 98.62
C VAL A 39 -39.31 73.85 98.85
N GLY A 40 -40.31 73.69 99.69
CA GLY A 40 -40.90 72.38 100.00
C GLY A 40 -41.85 72.45 101.19
N PRO A 41 -42.52 71.33 101.52
CA PRO A 41 -43.53 71.28 102.59
C PRO A 41 -42.94 71.60 103.97
N ASP A 42 -43.73 72.28 104.81
CA ASP A 42 -43.40 72.59 106.20
C ASP A 42 -43.54 71.34 107.08
N GLY A 43 -42.43 70.64 107.28
CA GLY A 43 -42.32 69.44 108.11
C GLY A 43 -40.91 68.87 107.99
N GLY A 44 -40.34 68.35 109.07
CA GLY A 44 -38.90 68.07 109.20
C GLY A 44 -38.31 66.96 108.31
N ASP A 45 -39.01 66.47 107.29
CA ASP A 45 -38.45 65.52 106.32
C ASP A 45 -37.68 66.28 105.22
N PRO A 46 -36.33 66.21 105.20
CA PRO A 46 -35.55 66.91 104.19
C PRO A 46 -35.71 66.34 102.78
N ALA A 47 -36.31 65.16 102.62
CA ALA A 47 -36.29 64.41 101.36
C ALA A 47 -37.07 65.07 100.20
N HIS A 48 -38.11 65.86 100.51
CA HIS A 48 -39.00 66.48 99.50
C HIS A 48 -38.83 68.00 99.37
N LYS A 49 -37.68 68.53 99.79
CA LYS A 49 -37.36 69.95 99.64
C LYS A 49 -36.45 70.14 98.43
N ILE A 50 -36.88 71.00 97.51
CA ILE A 50 -36.07 71.38 96.34
C ILE A 50 -35.18 72.55 96.74
N THR A 51 -33.87 72.39 96.60
CA THR A 51 -32.90 73.48 96.82
C THR A 51 -32.28 73.89 95.50
N ILE A 52 -32.36 75.18 95.18
CA ILE A 52 -31.84 75.80 93.95
C ILE A 52 -30.81 76.87 94.33
N GLY A 53 -29.64 76.87 93.70
CA GLY A 53 -28.58 77.88 93.93
C GLY A 53 -27.29 77.26 94.46
N GLN A 54 -26.39 78.09 95.00
CA GLN A 54 -25.11 77.68 95.55
C GLN A 54 -25.28 76.70 96.71
N GLN A 55 -24.71 75.52 96.57
CA GLN A 55 -24.74 74.46 97.57
C GLN A 55 -23.40 73.76 97.62
N ASP A 56 -23.11 73.14 98.78
CA ASP A 56 -21.98 72.22 98.89
C ASP A 56 -22.25 70.95 98.09
N ASN A 57 -21.24 70.46 97.37
CA ASN A 57 -21.31 69.18 96.67
C ASN A 57 -21.20 68.00 97.65
N GLN A 58 -21.59 66.79 97.23
CA GLN A 58 -21.31 65.59 98.02
C GLN A 58 -19.79 65.35 98.10
N ALA A 59 -19.33 64.83 99.23
CA ALA A 59 -17.94 64.41 99.40
C ALA A 59 -17.54 63.43 98.29
N ASP A 60 -16.33 63.58 97.76
CA ASP A 60 -15.74 62.74 96.71
C ASP A 60 -16.42 62.80 95.31
N ASN A 61 -17.31 63.77 95.09
CA ASN A 61 -17.88 64.04 93.77
C ASN A 61 -16.92 64.92 92.92
N PRO A 62 -16.71 64.61 91.63
CA PRO A 62 -15.77 65.33 90.76
C PRO A 62 -16.18 66.77 90.40
N ASN A 63 -17.45 67.14 90.62
CA ASN A 63 -17.92 68.51 90.39
C ASN A 63 -17.43 69.47 91.50
N PRO A 64 -17.39 70.81 91.25
CA PRO A 64 -16.88 71.78 92.21
C PRO A 64 -17.50 71.65 93.61
N ALA A 65 -16.65 71.72 94.66
CA ALA A 65 -17.06 71.56 96.06
C ALA A 65 -18.17 72.54 96.48
N LYS A 66 -18.22 73.73 95.88
CA LYS A 66 -19.37 74.65 95.90
C LYS A 66 -19.76 75.01 94.48
N GLY A 67 -21.05 74.92 94.16
CA GLY A 67 -21.59 75.22 92.84
C GLY A 67 -23.09 75.45 92.86
N ASN A 68 -23.63 75.95 91.76
CA ASN A 68 -25.07 76.14 91.59
C ASN A 68 -25.72 74.82 91.18
N TYR A 69 -26.54 74.25 92.06
CA TYR A 69 -27.18 72.95 91.83
C TYR A 69 -28.68 73.02 92.07
N ILE A 70 -29.40 72.01 91.56
CA ILE A 70 -30.78 71.71 91.94
C ILE A 70 -30.77 70.33 92.63
N LYS A 71 -31.13 70.27 93.91
CA LYS A 71 -31.19 69.03 94.70
C LYS A 71 -32.59 68.80 95.28
N GLY A 72 -32.88 67.57 95.69
CA GLY A 72 -34.17 67.19 96.29
C GLY A 72 -35.30 66.96 95.27
N LEU A 73 -34.93 66.62 94.04
CA LEU A 73 -35.87 66.15 93.02
C LEU A 73 -36.23 64.68 93.27
N ASP A 74 -37.52 64.35 93.24
CA ASP A 74 -38.01 62.99 93.50
C ASP A 74 -37.74 62.00 92.35
N ASN A 75 -37.60 62.51 91.11
CA ASN A 75 -37.33 61.69 89.93
C ASN A 75 -35.87 61.23 89.88
N THR A 76 -35.57 60.20 90.67
CA THR A 76 -34.22 59.66 90.84
C THR A 76 -33.96 58.38 90.05
N GLN A 77 -35.01 57.75 89.51
CA GLN A 77 -34.93 56.52 88.71
C GLN A 77 -35.27 56.80 87.25
N TRP A 78 -34.48 56.27 86.33
CA TRP A 78 -34.76 56.35 84.89
C TRP A 78 -35.83 55.33 84.50
N ASP A 79 -36.84 55.77 83.75
CA ASP A 79 -37.87 54.92 83.16
C ASP A 79 -38.19 55.41 81.74
N ALA A 80 -37.69 54.67 80.74
CA ALA A 80 -37.87 55.02 79.34
C ALA A 80 -39.34 54.96 78.88
N GLY A 81 -40.20 54.21 79.57
CA GLY A 81 -41.61 54.06 79.22
C GLY A 81 -42.50 55.21 79.71
N ASN A 82 -42.05 56.00 80.69
CA ASN A 82 -42.87 56.99 81.40
C ASN A 82 -42.20 58.38 81.47
N VAL A 83 -41.60 58.81 80.36
CA VAL A 83 -41.00 60.15 80.26
C VAL A 83 -42.09 61.22 80.18
N VAL A 84 -42.00 62.25 81.02
CA VAL A 84 -42.90 63.41 81.00
C VAL A 84 -42.15 64.64 80.50
N ALA A 85 -42.68 65.29 79.47
CA ALA A 85 -42.11 66.51 78.91
C ALA A 85 -42.07 67.66 79.93
N ASP A 86 -41.15 68.61 79.71
CA ASP A 86 -41.01 69.85 80.48
C ASP A 86 -40.70 69.66 81.98
N ARG A 87 -40.16 68.50 82.37
CA ARG A 87 -39.63 68.24 83.72
C ARG A 87 -38.10 68.17 83.72
N ALA A 88 -37.48 68.70 84.77
CA ALA A 88 -36.04 68.58 84.97
C ALA A 88 -35.66 67.13 85.28
N ALA A 89 -34.63 66.58 84.61
CA ALA A 89 -34.05 65.28 84.93
C ALA A 89 -32.95 65.42 85.99
N THR A 90 -32.76 64.38 86.82
CA THR A 90 -31.60 64.33 87.71
C THR A 90 -30.36 63.81 86.96
N GLU A 91 -29.16 64.21 87.39
CA GLU A 91 -27.91 63.68 86.85
C GLU A 91 -27.84 62.14 86.96
N GLY A 92 -28.42 61.56 88.02
CA GLY A 92 -28.55 60.12 88.19
C GLY A 92 -29.43 59.46 87.11
N GLN A 93 -30.58 60.06 86.78
CA GLN A 93 -31.42 59.58 85.67
C GLN A 93 -30.70 59.65 84.33
N LEU A 94 -30.01 60.76 84.06
CA LEU A 94 -29.26 60.94 82.82
C LEU A 94 -28.13 59.90 82.72
N SER A 95 -27.39 59.68 83.81
CA SER A 95 -26.35 58.65 83.90
C SER A 95 -26.92 57.25 83.62
N GLN A 96 -28.02 56.88 84.27
CA GLN A 96 -28.66 55.58 84.06
C GLN A 96 -29.18 55.41 82.63
N ALA A 97 -29.79 56.45 82.05
CA ALA A 97 -30.26 56.44 80.66
C ALA A 97 -29.09 56.21 79.70
N ILE A 98 -27.96 56.90 79.90
CA ILE A 98 -26.73 56.72 79.14
C ILE A 98 -26.20 55.30 79.34
N THR A 99 -26.16 54.77 80.56
CA THR A 99 -25.72 53.40 80.84
C THR A 99 -26.62 52.36 80.18
N ASP A 100 -27.93 52.55 80.19
CA ASP A 100 -28.89 51.59 79.60
C ASP A 100 -28.76 51.51 78.07
N ILE A 101 -28.43 52.63 77.40
CA ILE A 101 -28.19 52.63 75.95
C ILE A 101 -26.74 52.30 75.58
N SER A 102 -25.76 52.58 76.45
CA SER A 102 -24.34 52.35 76.14
C SER A 102 -23.83 50.99 76.59
N GLY A 103 -24.45 50.34 77.59
CA GLY A 103 -24.02 49.06 78.12
C GLY A 103 -24.37 47.87 77.20
N LYS A 104 -23.43 46.95 77.00
CA LYS A 104 -23.56 45.75 76.17
C LYS A 104 -24.77 44.87 76.52
N ASP A 105 -25.22 44.90 77.77
CA ASP A 105 -26.29 44.01 78.26
C ASP A 105 -27.69 44.55 77.92
N LYS A 106 -27.83 45.88 77.72
CA LYS A 106 -29.11 46.54 77.53
C LYS A 106 -29.28 47.25 76.18
N GLY A 107 -28.28 48.00 75.70
CA GLY A 107 -28.43 48.87 74.52
C GLY A 107 -27.23 49.03 73.60
N GLY A 108 -26.08 48.44 73.95
CA GLY A 108 -24.88 48.44 73.10
C GLY A 108 -25.07 47.81 71.71
N PHE A 109 -24.08 47.94 70.85
CA PHE A 109 -24.12 47.35 69.50
C PHE A 109 -23.70 45.87 69.51
N GLY A 110 -24.34 45.04 68.68
CA GLY A 110 -23.99 43.64 68.57
C GLY A 110 -24.41 42.96 67.27
N LEU A 111 -23.81 41.81 67.00
CA LEU A 111 -24.06 40.94 65.86
C LEU A 111 -24.48 39.56 66.36
N ALA A 112 -25.32 38.85 65.60
CA ALA A 112 -25.72 37.47 65.88
C ALA A 112 -25.22 36.54 64.78
N ASP A 113 -24.83 35.32 65.14
CA ASP A 113 -24.59 34.24 64.18
C ASP A 113 -25.91 33.57 63.75
N GLU A 114 -25.83 32.63 62.80
CA GLU A 114 -26.99 31.89 62.29
C GLU A 114 -27.66 31.00 63.35
N ALA A 115 -26.89 30.52 64.34
CA ALA A 115 -27.41 29.74 65.45
C ALA A 115 -28.06 30.61 66.55
N GLY A 116 -28.01 31.94 66.40
CA GLY A 116 -28.57 32.92 67.33
C GLY A 116 -27.63 33.36 68.46
N GLY A 117 -26.36 32.94 68.46
CA GLY A 117 -25.34 33.40 69.41
C GLY A 117 -24.98 34.87 69.16
N THR A 118 -24.97 35.71 70.21
CA THR A 118 -24.73 37.16 70.07
C THR A 118 -23.38 37.60 70.60
N VAL A 119 -22.70 38.49 69.87
CA VAL A 119 -21.55 39.27 70.37
C VAL A 119 -22.00 40.72 70.54
N LYS A 120 -22.03 41.19 71.79
CA LYS A 120 -22.41 42.58 72.14
C LYS A 120 -21.23 43.32 72.79
N LYS A 121 -21.12 44.62 72.50
CA LYS A 121 -20.12 45.53 73.07
C LYS A 121 -20.77 46.83 73.52
N ASP A 122 -20.13 47.51 74.45
CA ASP A 122 -20.59 48.84 74.87
C ASP A 122 -20.49 49.82 73.69
N LEU A 123 -21.37 50.83 73.63
CA LEU A 123 -21.30 51.85 72.59
C LEU A 123 -19.93 52.55 72.62
N GLY A 124 -19.32 52.72 71.45
CA GLY A 124 -17.96 53.26 71.29
C GLY A 124 -16.86 52.20 71.28
N GLN A 125 -17.15 50.93 71.64
CA GLN A 125 -16.23 49.82 71.43
C GLN A 125 -16.48 49.10 70.08
N THR A 126 -15.45 48.46 69.55
CA THR A 126 -15.52 47.73 68.27
C THR A 126 -15.95 46.28 68.47
N VAL A 127 -16.91 45.82 67.68
CA VAL A 127 -17.18 44.38 67.48
C VAL A 127 -16.22 43.85 66.42
N THR A 128 -15.38 42.88 66.77
CA THR A 128 -14.43 42.29 65.83
C THR A 128 -15.09 41.21 64.99
N VAL A 129 -15.05 41.36 63.67
CA VAL A 129 -15.38 40.30 62.71
C VAL A 129 -14.06 39.73 62.20
N LYS A 130 -13.89 38.41 62.27
CA LYS A 130 -12.69 37.71 61.78
C LYS A 130 -13.08 36.68 60.74
N GLY A 131 -12.27 36.54 59.70
CA GLY A 131 -12.33 35.38 58.83
C GLY A 131 -11.92 34.09 59.55
N ASP A 132 -12.02 32.96 58.86
CA ASP A 132 -11.68 31.62 59.37
C ASP A 132 -10.16 31.37 59.48
N GLY A 133 -9.34 32.34 59.05
CA GLY A 133 -7.88 32.23 58.97
C GLY A 133 -7.39 31.43 57.76
N LYS A 134 -8.28 30.75 57.02
CA LYS A 134 -7.95 29.89 55.88
C LYS A 134 -8.50 30.44 54.58
N ASN A 135 -9.82 30.40 54.37
CA ASN A 135 -10.47 30.71 53.10
C ASN A 135 -11.14 32.09 53.06
N ILE A 136 -11.55 32.62 54.21
CA ILE A 136 -12.19 33.93 54.33
C ILE A 136 -11.24 34.89 55.02
N GLU A 137 -11.12 36.09 54.48
CA GLU A 137 -10.40 37.20 55.10
C GLU A 137 -11.29 38.43 55.27
N THR A 138 -10.95 39.24 56.27
CA THR A 138 -11.65 40.48 56.61
C THR A 138 -10.63 41.61 56.68
N LYS A 139 -10.90 42.73 56.02
CA LYS A 139 -10.00 43.90 56.02
C LYS A 139 -10.81 45.19 56.11
N VAL A 140 -10.27 46.17 56.83
CA VAL A 140 -10.81 47.54 56.83
C VAL A 140 -10.23 48.30 55.65
N ASN A 141 -11.10 48.89 54.83
CA ASN A 141 -10.73 49.73 53.69
C ASN A 141 -11.57 51.03 53.73
N GLY A 142 -10.98 52.11 54.25
CA GLY A 142 -11.72 53.33 54.55
C GLY A 142 -12.83 53.07 55.56
N ASP A 143 -14.06 53.43 55.19
CA ASP A 143 -15.26 53.28 56.03
C ASP A 143 -15.94 51.91 55.89
N ALA A 144 -15.38 50.99 55.08
CA ALA A 144 -15.93 49.66 54.84
C ALA A 144 -15.12 48.56 55.54
N LEU A 145 -15.84 47.55 56.04
CA LEU A 145 -15.29 46.25 56.39
C LEU A 145 -15.53 45.30 55.20
N GLU A 146 -14.47 45.00 54.45
CA GLU A 146 -14.51 44.06 53.34
C GLU A 146 -14.38 42.63 53.86
N VAL A 147 -15.25 41.74 53.38
CA VAL A 147 -15.21 40.29 53.63
C VAL A 147 -15.05 39.60 52.29
N SER A 148 -13.94 38.87 52.12
CA SER A 148 -13.55 38.31 50.82
C SER A 148 -13.07 36.87 50.96
N LEU A 149 -13.23 36.10 49.87
CA LEU A 149 -12.50 34.85 49.70
C LEU A 149 -11.02 35.17 49.43
N LYS A 150 -10.12 34.39 50.02
CA LYS A 150 -8.72 34.41 49.63
C LYS A 150 -8.56 33.85 48.22
N LYS A 151 -7.44 34.19 47.58
CA LYS A 151 -7.09 33.71 46.23
C LYS A 151 -6.99 32.20 46.17
N ASP A 152 -6.39 31.60 47.19
CA ASP A 152 -6.28 30.16 47.33
C ASP A 152 -7.32 29.69 48.36
N VAL A 153 -8.24 28.83 47.92
CA VAL A 153 -9.26 28.21 48.77
C VAL A 153 -8.84 26.77 49.06
N VAL A 154 -8.62 26.48 50.33
CA VAL A 154 -8.22 25.17 50.84
C VAL A 154 -9.45 24.49 51.44
N LEU A 155 -9.96 23.45 50.76
CA LEU A 155 -11.20 22.77 51.15
C LEU A 155 -10.98 21.64 52.17
N GLY A 156 -9.76 21.14 52.35
CA GLY A 156 -9.45 20.01 53.24
C GLY A 156 -9.72 18.64 52.59
N ASP A 157 -9.55 17.56 53.36
CA ASP A 157 -9.67 16.18 52.86
C ASP A 157 -11.12 15.77 52.53
N ASP A 158 -12.10 16.37 53.22
CA ASP A 158 -13.54 16.14 53.06
C ASP A 158 -14.25 17.24 52.25
N GLY A 159 -13.56 18.34 51.96
CA GLY A 159 -14.12 19.44 51.21
C GLY A 159 -14.16 19.19 49.71
N SER A 160 -15.20 19.73 49.04
CA SER A 160 -15.36 19.61 47.59
C SER A 160 -16.04 20.83 46.98
N LEU A 161 -15.80 21.06 45.70
CA LEU A 161 -16.54 22.02 44.89
C LEU A 161 -17.49 21.25 43.96
N LYS A 162 -18.80 21.49 44.09
CA LYS A 162 -19.83 20.80 43.30
C LYS A 162 -20.52 21.76 42.34
N ALA A 163 -20.49 21.43 41.06
CA ALA A 163 -21.18 22.16 39.99
C ALA A 163 -22.00 21.18 39.15
N GLY A 164 -23.29 21.03 39.50
CA GLY A 164 -24.15 20.01 38.91
C GLY A 164 -23.66 18.59 39.24
N ASN A 165 -23.37 17.80 38.19
CA ASN A 165 -22.85 16.43 38.30
C ASN A 165 -21.32 16.36 38.31
N THR A 166 -20.62 17.50 38.33
CA THR A 166 -19.16 17.55 38.44
C THR A 166 -18.76 17.83 39.88
N THR A 167 -17.87 17.01 40.42
CA THR A 167 -17.28 17.17 41.75
C THR A 167 -15.77 17.36 41.60
N ILE A 168 -15.23 18.39 42.24
CA ILE A 168 -13.78 18.59 42.39
C ILE A 168 -13.43 18.38 43.86
N ASN A 169 -12.57 17.39 44.14
CA ASN A 169 -12.18 17.00 45.49
C ASN A 169 -10.70 16.51 45.49
N GLY A 170 -10.28 15.85 46.58
CA GLY A 170 -8.93 15.30 46.71
C GLY A 170 -8.55 14.24 45.66
N ASP A 171 -9.53 13.54 45.07
CA ASP A 171 -9.31 12.53 44.03
C ASP A 171 -9.20 13.15 42.62
N GLY A 172 -9.47 14.45 42.48
CA GLY A 172 -9.40 15.19 41.22
C GLY A 172 -10.77 15.66 40.75
N VAL A 173 -11.11 15.35 39.49
CA VAL A 173 -12.38 15.78 38.85
C VAL A 173 -13.21 14.55 38.49
N GLU A 174 -14.31 14.35 39.21
CA GLU A 174 -15.30 13.34 38.89
C GLU A 174 -16.42 13.98 38.04
N THR A 175 -16.62 13.49 36.81
CA THR A 175 -17.66 13.98 35.91
C THR A 175 -18.01 12.97 34.82
N ASN A 176 -19.22 13.07 34.26
CA ASN A 176 -19.64 12.27 33.10
C ASN A 176 -19.01 12.77 31.78
N LYS A 177 -18.54 14.01 31.75
CA LYS A 177 -17.99 14.63 30.54
C LYS A 177 -17.01 15.74 30.85
N VAL A 178 -15.77 15.60 30.36
CA VAL A 178 -14.83 16.72 30.25
C VAL A 178 -14.88 17.24 28.82
N LYS A 179 -15.04 18.55 28.62
CA LYS A 179 -15.00 19.19 27.29
C LYS A 179 -14.05 20.39 27.32
N VAL A 180 -13.04 20.38 26.45
CA VAL A 180 -12.10 21.50 26.26
C VAL A 180 -12.07 21.84 24.77
N GLY A 181 -12.82 22.86 24.37
CA GLY A 181 -13.10 23.11 22.95
C GLY A 181 -13.78 21.90 22.31
N ASP A 182 -13.12 21.31 21.29
CA ASP A 182 -13.59 20.12 20.57
C ASP A 182 -13.10 18.79 21.19
N ILE A 183 -12.21 18.83 22.18
CA ILE A 183 -11.73 17.65 22.89
C ILE A 183 -12.79 17.22 23.91
N THR A 184 -13.13 15.93 23.93
CA THR A 184 -14.07 15.39 24.93
C THR A 184 -13.58 14.09 25.55
N ILE A 185 -13.76 13.94 26.86
CA ILE A 185 -13.62 12.67 27.59
C ILE A 185 -15.02 12.30 28.09
N THR A 186 -15.47 11.09 27.76
CA THR A 186 -16.79 10.56 28.16
C THR A 186 -16.66 9.09 28.55
N GLN A 187 -17.76 8.48 29.01
CA GLN A 187 -17.81 7.04 29.28
C GLN A 187 -17.50 6.17 28.05
N ASN A 188 -17.70 6.70 26.83
CA ASN A 188 -17.41 6.00 25.58
C ASN A 188 -15.94 6.16 25.13
N GLY A 189 -15.13 6.92 25.86
CA GLY A 189 -13.72 7.15 25.56
C GLY A 189 -13.36 8.62 25.30
N ILE A 190 -12.23 8.79 24.61
CA ILE A 190 -11.56 10.08 24.38
C ILE A 190 -11.70 10.48 22.91
N ASN A 191 -12.16 11.70 22.65
CA ASN A 191 -12.15 12.33 21.34
C ASN A 191 -11.12 13.48 21.33
N GLY A 192 -10.11 13.39 20.46
CA GLY A 192 -9.06 14.40 20.30
C GLY A 192 -9.46 15.66 19.53
N GLY A 193 -10.71 15.78 19.06
CA GLY A 193 -11.20 16.99 18.38
C GLY A 193 -10.46 17.32 17.08
N ALA A 194 -10.10 16.29 16.28
CA ALA A 194 -9.26 16.39 15.09
C ALA A 194 -7.85 17.01 15.33
N LYS A 195 -7.39 17.05 16.59
CA LYS A 195 -6.03 17.45 16.94
C LYS A 195 -5.13 16.24 17.09
N GLN A 196 -3.83 16.45 16.93
CA GLN A 196 -2.85 15.42 17.20
C GLN A 196 -2.82 15.11 18.71
N ILE A 197 -2.83 13.82 19.05
CA ILE A 197 -2.53 13.35 20.40
C ILE A 197 -1.03 13.02 20.42
N THR A 198 -0.24 13.92 21.01
CA THR A 198 1.23 13.81 21.05
C THR A 198 1.70 13.22 22.38
N ASN A 199 2.99 12.85 22.46
CA ASN A 199 3.63 12.28 23.65
C ASN A 199 2.98 10.98 24.17
N ILE A 200 2.42 10.18 23.26
CA ILE A 200 1.96 8.83 23.56
C ILE A 200 3.15 7.87 23.48
N ALA A 201 3.45 7.21 24.59
CA ALA A 201 4.45 6.15 24.64
C ALA A 201 4.01 4.94 23.79
N SER A 202 4.97 4.09 23.43
CA SER A 202 4.68 2.87 22.68
C SER A 202 3.74 1.94 23.46
N GLY A 203 2.65 1.52 22.81
CA GLY A 203 1.63 0.67 23.44
C GLY A 203 2.10 -0.77 23.71
N ILE A 204 3.20 -1.20 23.07
CA ILE A 204 3.77 -2.54 23.22
C ILE A 204 4.80 -2.63 24.36
N ASN A 205 5.22 -1.51 24.94
CA ASN A 205 6.14 -1.44 26.10
C ASN A 205 7.37 -2.37 25.97
N GLY A 206 8.02 -2.38 24.80
CA GLY A 206 9.20 -3.21 24.53
C GLY A 206 8.93 -4.71 24.26
N LYS A 207 7.66 -5.14 24.27
CA LYS A 207 7.25 -6.48 23.85
C LYS A 207 7.14 -6.58 22.33
N LYS A 208 7.09 -7.79 21.79
CA LYS A 208 6.72 -8.01 20.38
C LYS A 208 5.22 -7.74 20.20
N TYR A 209 4.82 -7.35 18.99
CA TYR A 209 3.41 -7.11 18.63
C TYR A 209 2.50 -8.27 19.01
N ALA A 210 2.94 -9.52 18.80
CA ALA A 210 2.16 -10.71 19.11
C ALA A 210 1.94 -10.95 20.62
N ASP A 211 2.75 -10.31 21.48
CA ASP A 211 2.73 -10.52 22.94
C ASP A 211 2.08 -9.34 23.69
N ALA A 212 1.71 -8.28 22.96
CA ALA A 212 1.02 -7.12 23.51
C ALA A 212 -0.50 -7.37 23.52
N GLY A 213 -1.19 -6.82 24.52
CA GLY A 213 -2.66 -6.86 24.55
C GLY A 213 -3.28 -5.81 23.63
N ASP A 214 -4.46 -6.11 23.07
CA ASP A 214 -5.14 -5.27 22.06
C ASP A 214 -5.90 -4.06 22.65
N ASN A 215 -5.62 -3.70 23.91
CA ASN A 215 -6.30 -2.62 24.62
C ASN A 215 -5.43 -1.39 24.85
N ASN A 216 -4.19 -1.39 24.35
CA ASN A 216 -3.29 -0.24 24.44
C ASN A 216 -3.36 0.62 23.17
N ALA A 217 -3.23 1.94 23.33
CA ALA A 217 -3.07 2.84 22.19
C ALA A 217 -1.70 2.62 21.51
N ALA A 218 -1.68 2.52 20.18
CA ALA A 218 -0.45 2.47 19.40
C ALA A 218 0.08 3.89 19.15
N SER A 219 1.39 4.07 19.32
CA SER A 219 2.08 5.30 18.89
C SER A 219 2.31 5.27 17.37
N ILE A 220 2.55 6.44 16.76
CA ILE A 220 2.94 6.51 15.35
C ILE A 220 4.28 5.79 15.07
N GLY A 221 5.13 5.64 16.08
CA GLY A 221 6.37 4.87 16.00
C GLY A 221 6.09 3.37 15.80
N ASP A 222 5.09 2.84 16.50
CA ASP A 222 4.68 1.44 16.40
C ASP A 222 4.14 1.14 14.99
N VAL A 223 3.22 1.97 14.48
CA VAL A 223 2.67 1.83 13.12
C VAL A 223 3.77 1.87 12.05
N LYS A 224 4.74 2.79 12.18
CA LYS A 224 5.88 2.87 11.25
C LYS A 224 6.74 1.61 11.26
N GLN A 225 6.93 0.98 12.42
CA GLN A 225 7.72 -0.24 12.52
C GLN A 225 6.97 -1.44 11.93
N LEU A 226 5.67 -1.57 12.20
CA LEU A 226 4.83 -2.59 11.59
C LEU A 226 4.84 -2.48 10.05
N ALA A 227 4.57 -1.28 9.52
CA ALA A 227 4.57 -1.04 8.08
C ALA A 227 5.93 -1.33 7.41
N LYS A 228 7.04 -1.00 8.09
CA LYS A 228 8.39 -1.34 7.59
C LYS A 228 8.66 -2.84 7.54
N ASN A 229 8.17 -3.60 8.51
CA ASN A 229 8.40 -5.05 8.57
C ASN A 229 7.57 -5.79 7.51
N GLU A 230 6.32 -5.38 7.30
CA GLU A 230 5.47 -5.94 6.25
C GLU A 230 6.01 -5.64 4.84
N ALA A 231 6.50 -4.41 4.61
CA ALA A 231 7.07 -4.01 3.32
C ALA A 231 8.30 -4.87 2.94
N LYS A 232 9.22 -5.10 3.89
CA LYS A 232 10.45 -5.87 3.62
C LYS A 232 10.22 -7.34 3.25
N ALA A 233 9.12 -7.94 3.72
CA ALA A 233 8.79 -9.33 3.41
C ALA A 233 8.28 -9.51 1.97
N SER A 234 7.84 -8.43 1.30
CA SER A 234 7.24 -8.45 -0.04
C SER A 234 8.09 -7.76 -1.12
N GLU A 235 9.32 -7.33 -0.81
CA GLU A 235 10.20 -6.68 -1.78
C GLU A 235 10.76 -7.71 -2.78
N ALA A 236 10.16 -7.77 -3.97
CA ALA A 236 10.85 -8.25 -5.15
C ALA A 236 12.09 -7.36 -5.39
N LYS A 237 13.23 -7.96 -5.71
CA LYS A 237 14.45 -7.23 -6.04
C LYS A 237 14.84 -7.52 -7.48
N SER A 238 15.37 -6.51 -8.17
CA SER A 238 16.02 -6.71 -9.46
C SER A 238 17.09 -7.78 -9.32
N GLY A 239 17.11 -8.69 -10.30
CA GLY A 239 18.00 -9.83 -10.29
C GLY A 239 18.29 -10.30 -11.71
N LYS A 240 18.75 -11.54 -11.84
CA LYS A 240 19.19 -12.12 -13.12
C LYS A 240 18.12 -12.05 -14.22
N ASN A 241 16.86 -12.36 -13.88
CA ASN A 241 15.78 -12.55 -14.85
C ASN A 241 14.65 -11.51 -14.73
N ILE A 242 14.68 -10.66 -13.70
CA ILE A 242 13.65 -9.66 -13.46
C ILE A 242 14.26 -8.31 -13.15
N THR A 243 13.55 -7.25 -13.51
CA THR A 243 13.84 -5.88 -13.11
C THR A 243 12.65 -5.36 -12.31
N VAL A 244 12.95 -4.73 -11.17
CA VAL A 244 12.00 -4.04 -10.31
C VAL A 244 12.28 -2.54 -10.41
N ASN A 245 11.30 -1.80 -10.90
CA ASN A 245 11.43 -0.36 -11.15
C ASN A 245 11.12 0.46 -9.89
N ASP A 246 11.49 1.74 -9.90
CA ASP A 246 11.23 2.69 -8.80
C ASP A 246 9.72 2.89 -8.52
N ASP A 247 8.86 2.59 -9.49
CA ASP A 247 7.40 2.62 -9.36
C ASP A 247 6.79 1.31 -8.82
N HIS A 248 7.63 0.35 -8.40
CA HIS A 248 7.27 -0.97 -7.88
C HIS A 248 6.67 -1.93 -8.93
N THR A 249 6.80 -1.65 -10.22
CA THR A 249 6.48 -2.65 -11.27
C THR A 249 7.58 -3.69 -11.43
N VAL A 250 7.19 -4.94 -11.73
CA VAL A 250 8.11 -6.06 -11.95
C VAL A 250 8.01 -6.53 -13.40
N ASN A 251 9.11 -6.42 -14.14
CA ASN A 251 9.22 -6.84 -15.52
C ASN A 251 10.18 -8.04 -15.66
N LEU A 252 9.94 -8.88 -16.67
CA LEU A 252 10.95 -9.83 -17.14
C LEU A 252 12.04 -9.06 -17.90
N ASN A 253 13.29 -9.48 -17.76
CA ASN A 253 14.38 -8.97 -18.58
C ASN A 253 14.26 -9.53 -20.00
N ASP A 254 14.74 -8.79 -21.01
CA ASP A 254 14.77 -9.26 -22.41
C ASP A 254 15.55 -10.57 -22.54
N ASP A 255 16.62 -10.71 -21.76
CA ASP A 255 17.42 -11.92 -21.67
C ASP A 255 17.16 -12.64 -20.33
N ILE A 256 16.70 -13.88 -20.41
CA ILE A 256 16.33 -14.72 -19.27
C ILE A 256 17.22 -15.95 -19.24
N ILE A 257 17.79 -16.26 -18.08
CA ILE A 257 18.59 -17.48 -17.89
C ILE A 257 17.96 -18.36 -16.82
N LEU A 258 17.53 -19.56 -17.24
CA LEU A 258 16.98 -20.58 -16.37
C LEU A 258 18.07 -21.57 -15.97
N GLY A 259 18.29 -21.73 -14.66
CA GLY A 259 19.36 -22.56 -14.11
C GLY A 259 20.61 -21.77 -13.69
N ASN A 260 21.35 -22.35 -12.74
CA ASN A 260 22.56 -21.75 -12.16
C ASN A 260 23.85 -22.41 -12.65
N ASP A 261 23.77 -23.66 -13.13
CA ASP A 261 24.89 -24.37 -13.74
C ASP A 261 25.06 -23.86 -15.18
N SER A 262 26.19 -23.24 -15.48
CA SER A 262 26.48 -22.64 -16.79
C SER A 262 26.42 -23.64 -17.95
N ASN A 263 26.59 -24.94 -17.66
CA ASN A 263 26.58 -25.99 -18.67
C ASN A 263 25.21 -26.63 -18.87
N LYS A 264 24.23 -26.28 -18.02
CA LYS A 264 22.85 -26.82 -18.06
C LYS A 264 21.79 -25.72 -18.12
N GLN A 265 22.22 -24.48 -18.30
CA GLN A 265 21.31 -23.34 -18.36
C GLN A 265 20.50 -23.35 -19.67
N VAL A 266 19.30 -22.81 -19.60
CA VAL A 266 18.53 -22.40 -20.78
C VAL A 266 18.54 -20.88 -20.83
N ALA A 267 19.20 -20.31 -21.82
CA ALA A 267 19.21 -18.88 -22.06
C ALA A 267 18.19 -18.54 -23.15
N ILE A 268 17.18 -17.76 -22.80
CA ILE A 268 16.26 -17.12 -23.73
C ILE A 268 16.82 -15.72 -23.96
N ASN A 269 17.47 -15.51 -25.10
CA ASN A 269 18.07 -14.23 -25.46
C ASN A 269 17.09 -13.49 -26.37
N GLY A 270 16.17 -12.73 -25.76
CA GLY A 270 15.17 -11.95 -26.48
C GLY A 270 15.81 -10.87 -27.34
N SER A 271 16.95 -10.31 -26.89
CA SER A 271 17.70 -9.29 -27.62
C SER A 271 18.19 -9.78 -28.99
N ASN A 272 18.57 -11.06 -29.07
CA ASN A 272 19.06 -11.71 -30.29
C ASN A 272 18.01 -12.59 -30.98
N GLY A 273 16.82 -12.78 -30.37
CA GLY A 273 15.80 -13.70 -30.87
C GLY A 273 16.26 -15.16 -30.90
N GLN A 274 16.93 -15.60 -29.83
CA GLN A 274 17.54 -16.92 -29.71
C GLN A 274 17.10 -17.65 -28.44
N VAL A 275 17.09 -18.98 -28.49
CA VAL A 275 17.08 -19.85 -27.32
C VAL A 275 18.31 -20.77 -27.39
N VAL A 276 19.12 -20.75 -26.34
CA VAL A 276 20.33 -21.57 -26.20
C VAL A 276 20.16 -22.52 -25.02
N ILE A 277 20.29 -23.82 -25.26
CA ILE A 277 20.20 -24.87 -24.24
C ILE A 277 21.60 -25.48 -24.06
N GLY A 278 22.16 -25.35 -22.86
CA GLY A 278 23.52 -25.80 -22.55
C GLY A 278 24.61 -24.79 -22.92
N SER A 279 25.85 -25.26 -23.04
CA SER A 279 27.02 -24.46 -23.38
C SER A 279 28.02 -25.25 -24.24
N GLY A 280 28.98 -24.55 -24.87
CA GLY A 280 30.04 -25.16 -25.68
C GLY A 280 29.53 -25.79 -26.98
N ASP A 281 30.29 -26.75 -27.51
CA ASP A 281 30.03 -27.37 -28.82
C ASP A 281 28.77 -28.25 -28.85
N SER A 282 28.25 -28.65 -27.69
CA SER A 282 27.02 -29.43 -27.54
C SER A 282 25.80 -28.56 -27.22
N ALA A 283 25.92 -27.23 -27.27
CA ALA A 283 24.79 -26.34 -27.08
C ALA A 283 23.81 -26.46 -28.26
N MET A 284 22.52 -26.60 -27.94
CA MET A 284 21.47 -26.48 -28.93
C MET A 284 21.04 -25.01 -29.04
N THR A 285 21.12 -24.45 -30.25
CA THR A 285 20.73 -23.06 -30.51
C THR A 285 19.58 -23.02 -31.50
N LEU A 286 18.49 -22.40 -31.09
CA LEU A 286 17.28 -22.19 -31.88
C LEU A 286 17.07 -20.69 -32.13
N GLY A 287 16.69 -20.32 -33.35
CA GLY A 287 16.32 -18.95 -33.71
C GLY A 287 17.36 -18.30 -34.62
N LYS A 288 17.43 -16.97 -34.60
CA LYS A 288 18.28 -16.19 -35.52
C LYS A 288 19.75 -16.50 -35.31
N GLN A 289 20.47 -16.96 -36.33
CA GLN A 289 21.90 -17.24 -36.26
C GLN A 289 22.58 -16.81 -37.57
N ALA A 290 23.87 -16.49 -37.47
CA ALA A 290 24.71 -16.26 -38.62
C ALA A 290 25.01 -17.59 -39.32
N ASN A 291 24.97 -17.60 -40.64
CA ASN A 291 25.43 -18.71 -41.46
C ASN A 291 26.95 -18.65 -41.58
N THR A 292 27.63 -19.61 -40.95
CA THR A 292 29.08 -19.75 -40.99
C THR A 292 29.55 -20.85 -41.96
N ALA A 293 28.63 -21.57 -42.61
CA ALA A 293 28.94 -22.71 -43.48
C ALA A 293 29.44 -22.29 -44.87
N GLY A 294 29.30 -21.01 -45.25
CA GLY A 294 29.71 -20.51 -46.57
C GLY A 294 28.92 -21.12 -47.72
N ASP A 295 27.70 -21.59 -47.45
CA ASP A 295 26.77 -22.14 -48.43
C ASP A 295 25.87 -21.06 -49.04
N SER A 296 24.84 -21.46 -49.80
CA SER A 296 23.87 -20.54 -50.41
C SER A 296 22.76 -20.06 -49.48
N ASN A 297 22.73 -20.51 -48.21
CA ASN A 297 21.74 -20.06 -47.25
C ASN A 297 22.01 -18.61 -46.83
N PRO A 298 21.00 -17.83 -46.41
CA PRO A 298 21.17 -16.44 -46.00
C PRO A 298 22.24 -16.27 -44.91
N GLU A 299 23.03 -15.20 -45.00
CA GLU A 299 24.06 -14.84 -44.01
C GLU A 299 23.49 -14.77 -42.58
N ASN A 300 22.22 -14.40 -42.43
CA ASN A 300 21.48 -14.47 -41.18
C ASN A 300 20.09 -15.10 -41.41
N GLY A 301 19.75 -16.12 -40.63
CA GLY A 301 18.49 -16.86 -40.78
C GLY A 301 18.05 -17.52 -39.48
N ASN A 302 16.86 -18.13 -39.48
CA ASN A 302 16.38 -18.90 -38.33
C ASN A 302 16.75 -20.37 -38.51
N TYR A 303 17.62 -20.86 -37.63
CA TYR A 303 18.16 -22.22 -37.73
C TYR A 303 17.99 -22.98 -36.40
N LEU A 304 18.13 -24.30 -36.48
CA LEU A 304 18.26 -25.19 -35.33
C LEU A 304 19.60 -25.93 -35.44
N ASN A 305 20.56 -25.55 -34.59
CA ASN A 305 21.91 -26.09 -34.56
C ASN A 305 22.17 -26.88 -33.27
N GLY A 306 23.23 -27.68 -33.26
CA GLY A 306 23.64 -28.49 -32.10
C GLY A 306 22.97 -29.86 -32.01
N LEU A 307 22.28 -30.31 -33.06
CA LEU A 307 21.70 -31.65 -33.14
C LEU A 307 22.79 -32.71 -33.36
N ASP A 308 22.68 -33.84 -32.65
CA ASP A 308 23.64 -34.95 -32.70
C ASP A 308 23.48 -35.84 -33.94
N ASN A 309 22.29 -35.89 -34.53
CA ASN A 309 21.96 -36.79 -35.64
C ASN A 309 22.51 -36.31 -36.99
N LYS A 310 23.83 -36.28 -37.16
CA LYS A 310 24.51 -35.80 -38.38
C LYS A 310 24.69 -36.86 -39.47
N LYS A 311 24.53 -38.14 -39.14
CA LYS A 311 24.69 -39.26 -40.09
C LYS A 311 23.34 -39.86 -40.44
N TRP A 312 23.10 -40.14 -41.72
CA TRP A 312 21.89 -40.83 -42.16
C TRP A 312 22.01 -42.34 -41.89
N ASP A 313 21.05 -42.89 -41.16
CA ASP A 313 20.84 -44.32 -40.96
C ASP A 313 19.38 -44.64 -41.35
N GLY A 314 19.23 -45.40 -42.45
CA GLY A 314 17.91 -45.75 -42.98
C GLY A 314 17.22 -46.90 -42.24
N GLU A 315 17.88 -47.56 -41.31
CA GLU A 315 17.36 -48.71 -40.56
C GLU A 315 16.88 -48.30 -39.17
N HIS A 316 17.59 -47.40 -38.48
CA HIS A 316 17.27 -46.97 -37.11
C HIS A 316 16.59 -45.60 -37.05
N ILE A 317 15.41 -45.48 -37.67
CA ILE A 317 14.65 -44.22 -37.73
C ILE A 317 13.86 -44.02 -36.44
N GLN A 318 13.97 -42.84 -35.84
CA GLN A 318 13.21 -42.42 -34.67
C GLN A 318 12.16 -41.39 -35.07
N SER A 319 10.89 -41.82 -35.09
CA SER A 319 9.76 -40.97 -35.48
C SER A 319 9.64 -39.74 -34.56
N GLY A 320 9.39 -38.57 -35.16
CA GLY A 320 9.20 -37.30 -34.46
C GLY A 320 10.47 -36.50 -34.17
N ARG A 321 11.67 -37.01 -34.49
CA ARG A 321 12.92 -36.22 -34.37
C ARG A 321 13.16 -35.36 -35.62
N ALA A 322 13.74 -34.17 -35.42
CA ALA A 322 14.20 -33.32 -36.51
C ALA A 322 15.39 -33.96 -37.23
N ALA A 323 15.47 -33.82 -38.56
CA ALA A 323 16.62 -34.23 -39.36
C ALA A 323 17.62 -33.08 -39.52
N THR A 324 18.92 -33.37 -39.64
CA THR A 324 19.92 -32.35 -39.98
C THR A 324 20.09 -32.24 -41.50
N GLU A 325 20.60 -31.09 -41.95
CA GLU A 325 20.95 -30.89 -43.36
C GLU A 325 22.04 -31.87 -43.83
N ASP A 326 22.95 -32.30 -42.95
CA ASP A 326 23.94 -33.35 -43.24
C ASP A 326 23.28 -34.69 -43.63
N GLN A 327 22.22 -35.09 -42.90
CA GLN A 327 21.47 -36.30 -43.21
C GLN A 327 20.75 -36.16 -44.55
N LEU A 328 20.08 -35.02 -44.77
CA LEU A 328 19.37 -34.76 -46.01
C LEU A 328 20.32 -34.69 -47.20
N LYS A 329 21.51 -34.09 -47.03
CA LYS A 329 22.57 -34.08 -48.04
C LYS A 329 23.03 -35.48 -48.38
N THR A 330 23.28 -36.33 -47.40
CA THR A 330 23.68 -37.72 -47.63
C THR A 330 22.63 -38.49 -48.45
N VAL A 331 21.35 -38.31 -48.13
CA VAL A 331 20.24 -38.90 -48.89
C VAL A 331 20.16 -38.30 -50.30
N SER A 332 20.27 -36.98 -50.41
CA SER A 332 20.24 -36.25 -51.69
C SER A 332 21.37 -36.71 -52.61
N ASP A 333 22.60 -36.81 -52.12
CA ASP A 333 23.76 -37.29 -52.87
C ASP A 333 23.53 -38.73 -53.37
N LYS A 334 22.97 -39.61 -52.53
CA LYS A 334 22.63 -40.99 -52.91
C LYS A 334 21.53 -41.04 -53.97
N VAL A 335 20.49 -40.22 -53.87
CA VAL A 335 19.43 -40.08 -54.88
C VAL A 335 20.02 -39.55 -56.20
N ASN A 336 20.86 -38.52 -56.12
CA ASN A 336 21.50 -37.90 -57.29
C ASN A 336 22.51 -38.83 -57.96
N SER A 337 23.10 -39.79 -57.24
CA SER A 337 23.99 -40.80 -57.83
C SER A 337 23.32 -41.73 -58.86
N GLY A 338 21.98 -41.76 -58.89
CA GLY A 338 21.22 -42.45 -59.93
C GLY A 338 21.32 -43.97 -59.90
N ARG A 339 20.98 -44.59 -61.04
CA ARG A 339 21.13 -46.02 -61.33
C ARG A 339 22.30 -46.20 -62.30
N LYS A 340 23.14 -47.19 -62.03
CA LYS A 340 24.21 -47.63 -62.95
C LYS A 340 23.84 -48.92 -63.66
N PHE A 341 24.12 -48.98 -64.95
CA PHE A 341 24.02 -50.16 -65.81
C PHE A 341 25.37 -50.33 -66.51
N GLN A 342 25.83 -51.55 -66.74
CA GLN A 342 27.08 -51.79 -67.46
C GLN A 342 26.76 -52.35 -68.85
N GLY A 343 27.39 -51.78 -69.88
CA GLY A 343 27.32 -52.34 -71.23
C GLY A 343 28.21 -53.58 -71.37
N ASP A 344 28.02 -54.34 -72.43
CA ASP A 344 28.85 -55.52 -72.74
C ASP A 344 30.33 -55.16 -72.99
N ASP A 345 30.63 -53.88 -73.27
CA ASP A 345 31.99 -53.34 -73.38
C ASP A 345 32.64 -53.02 -72.02
N GLY A 346 31.94 -53.30 -70.91
CA GLY A 346 32.40 -53.07 -69.55
C GLY A 346 32.27 -51.62 -69.04
N LYS A 347 31.72 -50.69 -69.83
CA LYS A 347 31.55 -49.29 -69.41
C LYS A 347 30.24 -49.04 -68.67
N ASP A 348 30.31 -48.21 -67.64
CA ASP A 348 29.15 -47.76 -66.86
C ASP A 348 28.32 -46.73 -67.65
N VAL A 349 27.00 -46.93 -67.65
CA VAL A 349 25.97 -45.95 -67.99
C VAL A 349 25.26 -45.55 -66.70
N THR A 350 25.51 -44.33 -66.24
CA THR A 350 24.84 -43.76 -65.06
C THR A 350 23.65 -42.92 -65.52
N VAL A 351 22.49 -43.16 -64.93
CA VAL A 351 21.25 -42.42 -65.19
C VAL A 351 20.68 -41.93 -63.87
N ASP A 352 20.63 -40.61 -63.70
CA ASP A 352 20.05 -39.99 -62.51
C ASP A 352 18.59 -40.42 -62.31
N LEU A 353 18.16 -40.49 -61.05
CA LEU A 353 16.76 -40.79 -60.75
C LEU A 353 15.85 -39.73 -61.37
N GLY A 354 14.80 -40.17 -62.08
CA GLY A 354 13.87 -39.30 -62.82
C GLY A 354 14.29 -38.98 -64.26
N LYS A 355 15.50 -39.37 -64.70
CA LYS A 355 15.89 -39.30 -66.12
C LYS A 355 15.54 -40.60 -66.85
N THR A 356 15.36 -40.50 -68.16
CA THR A 356 15.07 -41.66 -69.02
C THR A 356 16.37 -42.37 -69.42
N LEU A 357 16.49 -43.67 -69.11
CA LEU A 357 17.53 -44.51 -69.70
C LEU A 357 17.17 -44.81 -71.15
N ASN A 358 18.01 -44.33 -72.08
CA ASN A 358 17.85 -44.64 -73.50
C ASN A 358 18.56 -45.95 -73.82
N ILE A 359 17.79 -47.01 -74.07
CA ILE A 359 18.31 -48.27 -74.61
C ILE A 359 17.98 -48.29 -76.10
N LYS A 360 19.01 -48.13 -76.93
CA LYS A 360 18.87 -48.09 -78.38
C LYS A 360 19.42 -49.38 -78.98
N GLY A 361 18.53 -50.18 -79.56
CA GLY A 361 18.88 -50.98 -80.73
C GLY A 361 18.89 -50.04 -81.93
N GLY A 362 19.73 -50.29 -82.93
CA GLY A 362 19.83 -49.39 -84.08
C GLY A 362 18.52 -49.22 -84.88
N ALA A 363 17.50 -50.08 -84.71
CA ALA A 363 16.21 -49.93 -85.38
C ALA A 363 15.12 -49.34 -84.47
N THR A 364 14.55 -48.18 -84.84
CA THR A 364 13.34 -47.59 -84.24
C THR A 364 12.07 -47.85 -85.08
N ALA A 365 12.24 -48.07 -86.38
CA ALA A 365 11.32 -48.72 -87.30
C ALA A 365 12.13 -49.80 -88.04
N VAL A 366 11.51 -50.91 -88.47
CA VAL A 366 12.18 -51.98 -89.25
C VAL A 366 12.60 -51.41 -90.61
N SER A 367 13.70 -50.65 -90.64
CA SER A 367 14.20 -49.95 -91.82
C SER A 367 15.72 -50.00 -91.87
N ASP A 368 16.23 -49.80 -93.07
CA ASP A 368 17.18 -50.70 -93.73
C ASP A 368 18.65 -50.63 -93.29
N ALA A 369 18.96 -49.91 -92.21
CA ALA A 369 20.35 -49.68 -91.79
C ALA A 369 20.77 -50.53 -90.58
N ASN A 370 19.85 -50.97 -89.71
CA ASN A 370 20.20 -51.56 -88.42
C ASN A 370 19.37 -52.81 -88.10
N ASN A 371 20.03 -53.87 -87.59
CA ASN A 371 19.45 -55.22 -87.48
C ASN A 371 18.78 -55.54 -86.14
N VAL A 372 19.08 -54.81 -85.06
CA VAL A 372 18.49 -55.02 -83.71
C VAL A 372 17.65 -53.81 -83.31
N GLY A 373 16.41 -54.04 -82.89
CA GLY A 373 15.49 -53.01 -82.42
C GLY A 373 15.03 -53.25 -80.98
N ILE A 374 14.79 -52.15 -80.25
CA ILE A 374 14.25 -52.15 -78.89
C ILE A 374 12.93 -51.39 -78.93
N VAL A 375 11.83 -52.08 -78.64
CA VAL A 375 10.48 -51.50 -78.64
C VAL A 375 9.78 -51.76 -77.32
N ARG A 376 8.96 -50.81 -76.86
CA ARG A 376 8.13 -50.99 -75.66
C ARG A 376 7.18 -52.18 -75.87
N GLY A 377 7.17 -53.12 -74.93
CA GLY A 377 6.18 -54.19 -74.84
C GLY A 377 5.07 -53.86 -73.86
N ASP A 378 4.29 -54.89 -73.50
CA ASP A 378 3.30 -54.80 -72.41
C ASP A 378 3.98 -54.92 -71.05
N ASP A 379 3.27 -54.65 -69.96
CA ASP A 379 3.74 -54.82 -68.57
C ASP A 379 5.11 -54.22 -68.25
N ASN A 380 5.38 -53.02 -68.78
CA ASN A 380 6.64 -52.28 -68.59
C ASN A 380 7.90 -53.02 -69.09
N THR A 381 7.76 -53.88 -70.10
CA THR A 381 8.88 -54.58 -70.74
C THR A 381 9.47 -53.84 -71.93
N LEU A 382 10.72 -54.17 -72.26
CA LEU A 382 11.37 -53.80 -73.52
C LEU A 382 11.61 -55.07 -74.33
N ASN A 383 11.00 -55.17 -75.50
CA ASN A 383 11.18 -56.29 -76.41
C ASN A 383 12.42 -56.06 -77.28
N VAL A 384 13.38 -56.99 -77.20
CA VAL A 384 14.55 -57.05 -78.07
C VAL A 384 14.20 -57.88 -79.30
N ARG A 385 14.33 -57.30 -80.49
CA ARG A 385 13.90 -57.94 -81.75
C ARG A 385 14.96 -57.80 -82.84
N LEU A 386 15.05 -58.83 -83.68
CA LEU A 386 15.75 -58.73 -84.96
C LEU A 386 14.82 -58.13 -86.02
N ALA A 387 15.40 -57.41 -86.98
CA ALA A 387 14.72 -57.04 -88.20
C ALA A 387 14.33 -58.30 -89.02
N LYS A 388 13.23 -58.22 -89.79
CA LYS A 388 12.81 -59.34 -90.67
C LYS A 388 13.82 -59.59 -91.78
N ASP A 389 14.33 -58.50 -92.35
CA ASP A 389 15.40 -58.51 -93.33
C ASP A 389 16.67 -58.02 -92.64
N LEU A 390 17.67 -58.90 -92.53
CA LEU A 390 18.97 -58.53 -92.00
C LEU A 390 19.83 -57.96 -93.13
N LYS A 391 20.20 -56.69 -93.04
CA LYS A 391 20.98 -55.96 -94.05
C LYS A 391 22.35 -55.57 -93.49
N GLY A 392 23.33 -55.38 -94.37
CA GLY A 392 24.68 -54.96 -93.96
C GLY A 392 25.43 -55.98 -93.10
N LEU A 393 25.11 -57.27 -93.22
CA LEU A 393 25.89 -58.34 -92.59
C LEU A 393 27.13 -58.64 -93.44
N ASP A 394 28.26 -58.94 -92.80
CA ASP A 394 29.47 -59.40 -93.50
C ASP A 394 29.37 -60.88 -93.89
N SER A 395 28.82 -61.71 -93.00
CA SER A 395 28.57 -63.13 -93.26
C SER A 395 27.53 -63.72 -92.31
N VAL A 396 26.88 -64.80 -92.74
CA VAL A 396 26.11 -65.72 -91.91
C VAL A 396 26.77 -67.08 -92.02
N THR A 397 27.22 -67.63 -90.90
CA THR A 397 27.83 -68.97 -90.86
C THR A 397 27.00 -69.90 -90.00
N THR A 398 26.63 -71.05 -90.57
CA THR A 398 25.91 -72.13 -89.88
C THR A 398 26.58 -73.45 -90.20
N GLY A 399 27.27 -74.03 -89.22
CA GLY A 399 28.13 -75.20 -89.44
C GLY A 399 29.16 -74.93 -90.54
N ASN A 400 29.20 -75.79 -91.56
CA ASN A 400 30.10 -75.65 -92.71
C ASN A 400 29.61 -74.68 -93.78
N THR A 401 28.39 -74.14 -93.67
CA THR A 401 27.82 -73.24 -94.68
C THR A 401 28.06 -71.79 -94.29
N THR A 402 28.66 -71.01 -95.18
CA THR A 402 28.83 -69.56 -95.06
C THR A 402 28.13 -68.87 -96.23
N ILE A 403 27.28 -67.88 -95.93
CA ILE A 403 26.72 -66.95 -96.91
C ILE A 403 27.34 -65.59 -96.64
N ASN A 404 27.95 -64.98 -97.64
CA ASN A 404 28.57 -63.66 -97.53
C ASN A 404 28.46 -62.89 -98.85
N ASN A 405 29.12 -61.74 -98.94
CA ASN A 405 29.10 -60.89 -100.15
C ASN A 405 29.73 -61.56 -101.38
N SER A 406 30.44 -62.67 -101.23
CA SER A 406 30.99 -63.47 -102.34
C SER A 406 30.04 -64.58 -102.81
N GLY A 407 28.99 -64.90 -102.04
CA GLY A 407 28.00 -65.93 -102.37
C GLY A 407 27.79 -66.95 -101.26
N LEU A 408 27.44 -68.19 -101.63
CA LEU A 408 27.27 -69.33 -100.71
C LEU A 408 28.45 -70.28 -100.84
N THR A 409 29.03 -70.67 -99.71
CA THR A 409 30.06 -71.70 -99.63
C THR A 409 29.63 -72.78 -98.65
N VAL A 410 29.69 -74.05 -99.05
CA VAL A 410 29.63 -75.19 -98.14
C VAL A 410 31.03 -75.77 -98.07
N LYS A 411 31.70 -75.61 -96.93
CA LYS A 411 33.01 -76.21 -96.70
C LYS A 411 32.89 -77.73 -96.74
N GLY A 412 33.74 -78.32 -97.55
CA GLY A 412 33.87 -79.77 -97.64
C GLY A 412 34.56 -80.36 -96.42
N ASP A 413 34.61 -81.68 -96.37
CA ASP A 413 35.38 -82.45 -95.39
C ASP A 413 36.63 -83.05 -96.05
N ASP A 414 37.32 -83.97 -95.38
CA ASP A 414 38.53 -84.62 -95.92
C ASP A 414 38.28 -85.35 -97.27
N ASN A 415 37.03 -85.67 -97.61
CA ASN A 415 36.66 -86.42 -98.82
C ASN A 415 35.97 -85.57 -99.90
N HIS A 416 35.50 -84.36 -99.56
CA HIS A 416 34.75 -83.49 -100.46
C HIS A 416 35.39 -82.11 -100.47
N LYS A 417 35.56 -81.49 -101.64
CA LYS A 417 36.02 -80.09 -101.68
C LYS A 417 34.83 -79.14 -101.56
N ASP A 418 35.14 -77.89 -101.22
CA ASP A 418 34.15 -76.83 -101.03
C ASP A 418 33.22 -76.69 -102.23
N ILE A 419 31.92 -76.60 -101.94
CA ILE A 419 30.91 -76.22 -102.92
C ILE A 419 30.73 -74.71 -102.82
N THR A 420 30.85 -73.98 -103.94
CA THR A 420 30.63 -72.54 -103.97
C THR A 420 29.60 -72.14 -105.03
N ILE A 421 28.73 -71.20 -104.68
CA ILE A 421 27.80 -70.53 -105.57
C ILE A 421 28.14 -69.04 -105.49
N GLN A 422 28.71 -68.50 -106.56
CA GLN A 422 29.11 -67.11 -106.67
C GLN A 422 28.46 -66.50 -107.92
N GLN A 423 28.53 -65.17 -108.05
CA GLN A 423 27.97 -64.51 -109.23
C GLN A 423 28.65 -65.03 -110.51
N GLY A 424 27.87 -65.69 -111.36
CA GLY A 424 28.34 -66.26 -112.62
C GLY A 424 29.07 -67.61 -112.53
N ASN A 425 29.22 -68.20 -111.34
CA ASN A 425 29.89 -69.49 -111.20
C ASN A 425 29.26 -70.38 -110.11
N VAL A 426 28.99 -71.63 -110.47
CA VAL A 426 28.63 -72.70 -109.52
C VAL A 426 29.73 -73.75 -109.58
N ASN A 427 30.53 -73.83 -108.52
CA ASN A 427 31.59 -74.82 -108.40
C ASN A 427 31.17 -75.90 -107.40
N MET A 428 31.03 -77.13 -107.89
CA MET A 428 30.66 -78.26 -107.04
C MET A 428 31.84 -78.89 -106.29
N GLY A 429 33.04 -78.31 -106.35
CA GLY A 429 34.21 -78.83 -105.63
C GLY A 429 34.66 -80.21 -106.14
N GLY A 430 34.24 -80.63 -107.33
CA GLY A 430 34.45 -81.98 -107.85
C GLY A 430 33.46 -83.03 -107.30
N ASN A 431 32.46 -82.60 -106.52
CA ASN A 431 31.38 -83.47 -106.06
C ASN A 431 30.42 -83.79 -107.22
N LYS A 432 29.85 -85.01 -107.23
CA LYS A 432 28.85 -85.39 -108.23
C LYS A 432 27.56 -84.59 -108.03
N ILE A 433 27.06 -84.00 -109.11
CA ILE A 433 25.69 -83.48 -109.14
C ILE A 433 24.76 -84.66 -109.43
N THR A 434 23.92 -85.02 -108.47
CA THR A 434 22.95 -86.11 -108.60
C THR A 434 21.53 -85.54 -108.66
N GLY A 435 20.58 -86.32 -109.21
CA GLY A 435 19.19 -85.85 -109.35
C GLY A 435 18.94 -84.88 -110.51
N VAL A 436 19.87 -84.79 -111.48
CA VAL A 436 19.67 -83.97 -112.69
C VAL A 436 18.71 -84.67 -113.65
N ALA A 437 17.55 -84.08 -113.91
CA ALA A 437 16.61 -84.57 -114.93
C ALA A 437 17.20 -84.46 -116.35
N PRO A 438 16.72 -85.23 -117.33
CA PRO A 438 17.19 -85.10 -118.71
C PRO A 438 16.93 -83.67 -119.25
N GLY A 439 17.98 -82.95 -119.61
CA GLY A 439 17.87 -81.62 -120.23
C GLY A 439 17.36 -81.69 -121.67
N ALA A 440 16.83 -80.61 -122.23
CA ALA A 440 16.50 -80.61 -123.65
C ALA A 440 17.80 -80.75 -124.49
N VAL A 441 17.80 -81.63 -125.50
CA VAL A 441 18.94 -81.79 -126.41
C VAL A 441 18.60 -81.09 -127.73
N THR A 442 18.67 -79.76 -127.71
CA THR A 442 18.42 -78.87 -128.85
C THR A 442 19.61 -77.92 -129.04
N PRO A 443 19.81 -77.34 -130.25
CA PRO A 443 20.97 -76.48 -130.52
C PRO A 443 21.16 -75.31 -129.55
N ASP A 444 20.06 -74.74 -129.05
CA ASP A 444 20.09 -73.58 -128.15
C ASP A 444 19.91 -73.95 -126.67
N SER A 445 20.03 -75.23 -126.31
CA SER A 445 19.80 -75.68 -124.94
C SER A 445 20.91 -75.22 -123.99
N THR A 446 20.51 -74.63 -122.87
CA THR A 446 21.38 -74.29 -121.74
C THR A 446 21.21 -75.25 -120.57
N ASP A 447 20.45 -76.33 -120.76
CA ASP A 447 20.20 -77.31 -119.71
C ASP A 447 21.42 -78.18 -119.47
N ALA A 448 21.62 -78.57 -118.22
CA ALA A 448 22.61 -79.60 -117.90
C ALA A 448 22.16 -80.94 -118.50
N VAL A 449 23.05 -81.61 -119.22
CA VAL A 449 22.84 -83.00 -119.67
C VAL A 449 23.22 -83.96 -118.55
N ASN A 450 22.39 -84.99 -118.33
CA ASN A 450 22.69 -86.01 -117.32
C ASN A 450 23.34 -87.27 -117.94
N GLY A 451 23.81 -88.17 -117.08
CA GLY A 451 24.47 -89.40 -117.53
C GLY A 451 23.59 -90.32 -118.40
N SER A 452 22.27 -90.34 -118.20
CA SER A 452 21.36 -91.17 -119.01
C SER A 452 21.29 -90.68 -120.46
N GLN A 453 21.41 -89.37 -120.69
CA GLN A 453 21.38 -88.79 -122.03
C GLN A 453 22.70 -88.97 -122.76
N LEU A 454 23.83 -88.81 -122.07
CA LEU A 454 25.13 -89.14 -122.64
C LEU A 454 25.24 -90.63 -122.95
N TYR A 455 24.70 -91.49 -122.07
CA TYR A 455 24.61 -92.93 -122.32
C TYR A 455 23.74 -93.24 -123.53
N ALA A 456 22.56 -92.62 -123.66
CA ALA A 456 21.69 -92.79 -124.83
C ALA A 456 22.35 -92.31 -126.13
N ALA A 457 23.07 -91.18 -126.11
CA ALA A 457 23.83 -90.69 -127.26
C ALA A 457 25.00 -91.63 -127.61
N GLY A 458 25.71 -92.16 -126.60
CA GLY A 458 26.80 -93.13 -126.81
C GLY A 458 26.31 -94.43 -127.45
N GLN A 459 25.15 -94.93 -127.04
CA GLN A 459 24.51 -96.11 -127.67
C GLN A 459 24.06 -95.87 -129.11
N ALA A 460 23.85 -94.61 -129.53
CA ALA A 460 23.45 -94.27 -130.90
C ALA A 460 24.63 -94.18 -131.89
N ILE A 461 25.88 -94.21 -131.40
CA ILE A 461 27.12 -94.04 -132.19
C ILE A 461 27.98 -95.34 -132.16
N SER A 462 27.56 -96.35 -131.40
CA SER A 462 28.16 -97.71 -131.29
C SER A 462 27.35 -98.74 -132.07
#